data_AF-A0A6A4ZBM0-F1
#
_entry.id   AF-A0A6A4ZBM0-F1
#
_cell.length_a   1.000
_cell.length_b   1.000
_cell.length_c   1.000
_cell.angle_alpha   90.00
_cell.angle_beta   90.00
_cell.angle_gamma   90.00
#
_symmetry.space_group_name_H-M   'P 1'
#
loop_
_entity.id
_entity.type
_entity.pdbx_description
1 polymer ?
#
loop_
_entity_poly.entity_id
_entity_poly.type
_entity_poly.pdbx_seq_one_letter_code
_entity_poly.pdbx_strand_id
1 'polypeptide(L)'
;YDTLVSDIRKQLKEFHTQQVDKQQLPMKKLSFEIAALLQVPNMRQDPVLVGRVRELQQQIEKLQTAQREFRQEQAFQLHLYKAERSSKFHFMSPVPSL
;
A
#
# COMPACT_ATOMS: atom_id res chain seq x y z
N TYR A 1 -9.35 -12.74 -28.68
CA TYR A 1 -8.70 -13.13 -27.41
C TYR A 1 -7.80 -12.00 -26.89
N ASP A 2 -7.00 -11.36 -27.74
CA ASP A 2 -6.11 -10.26 -27.34
C ASP A 2 -6.79 -9.00 -26.79
N THR A 3 -7.95 -8.62 -27.33
CA THR A 3 -8.68 -7.42 -26.86
C THR A 3 -9.16 -7.58 -25.41
N LEU A 4 -9.76 -8.73 -25.08
CA LEU A 4 -10.26 -9.02 -23.74
C LEU A 4 -9.12 -9.07 -22.70
N VAL A 5 -7.98 -9.69 -23.05
CA VAL A 5 -6.81 -9.76 -22.17
C VAL A 5 -6.21 -8.37 -21.95
N SER A 6 -6.17 -7.53 -22.99
CA SER A 6 -5.74 -6.13 -22.91
C SER A 6 -6.65 -5.30 -21.99
N ASP A 7 -7.97 -5.46 -22.12
CA ASP A 7 -8.95 -4.75 -21.31
C ASP A 7 -8.87 -5.15 -19.82
N ILE A 8 -8.74 -6.45 -19.53
CA ILE A 8 -8.54 -6.95 -18.16
C ILE A 8 -7.25 -6.37 -17.55
N ARG A 9 -6.15 -6.33 -18.31
CA ARG A 9 -4.89 -5.75 -17.84
C ARG A 9 -5.04 -4.27 -17.53
N LYS A 10 -5.77 -3.52 -18.36
CA LYS A 10 -6.02 -2.09 -18.16
C LYS A 10 -6.83 -1.86 -16.87
N GLN A 11 -7.92 -2.61 -16.68
CA GLN A 11 -8.75 -2.52 -15.47
C GLN A 11 -7.96 -2.86 -14.20
N LEU A 12 -7.13 -3.91 -14.23
CA LEU A 12 -6.27 -4.27 -13.11
C LEU A 12 -5.25 -3.16 -12.77
N LYS A 13 -4.68 -2.52 -13.79
CA LYS A 13 -3.76 -1.39 -13.60
C LYS A 13 -4.47 -0.20 -12.98
N GLU A 14 -5.64 0.17 -13.50
CA GLU A 14 -6.46 1.27 -12.96
C GLU A 14 -6.89 1.01 -11.52
N PHE A 15 -7.34 -0.21 -11.21
CA PHE A 15 -7.68 -0.61 -9.84
C PHE A 15 -6.45 -0.51 -8.92
N HIS A 16 -5.29 -1.00 -9.35
CA HIS A 16 -4.05 -0.89 -8.57
C HIS A 16 -3.68 0.57 -8.29
N THR A 17 -3.70 1.44 -9.31
CA THR A 17 -3.42 2.87 -9.14
C THR A 17 -4.39 3.52 -8.16
N GLN A 18 -5.70 3.26 -8.29
CA GLN A 18 -6.69 3.80 -7.36
C GLN A 18 -6.46 3.35 -5.92
N GLN A 19 -6.06 2.09 -5.70
CA GLN A 19 -5.75 1.59 -4.35
C GLN A 19 -4.49 2.25 -3.78
N VAL A 20 -3.45 2.41 -4.60
CA VAL A 20 -2.22 3.09 -4.20
C VAL A 20 -2.50 4.55 -3.84
N ASP A 21 -3.28 5.27 -4.66
CA ASP A 21 -3.65 6.66 -4.41
C ASP A 21 -4.46 6.81 -3.12
N LYS A 22 -5.41 5.90 -2.88
CA LYS A 22 -6.18 5.87 -1.62
C LYS A 22 -5.29 5.65 -0.40
N GLN A 23 -4.25 4.82 -0.52
CA GLN A 23 -3.30 4.58 0.57
C GLN A 23 -2.34 5.76 0.80
N GLN A 24 -2.02 6.52 -0.25
CA GLN A 24 -1.14 7.69 -0.14
C GLN A 24 -1.85 8.96 0.33
N LEU A 25 -3.16 9.08 0.11
CA LEU A 25 -3.94 10.27 0.45
C LEU A 25 -3.84 10.68 1.94
N PRO A 26 -3.94 9.76 2.92
CA PRO A 26 -3.79 10.12 4.34
C PRO A 26 -2.41 10.69 4.66
N MET A 27 -1.34 10.06 4.15
CA MET A 27 0.02 10.57 4.33
C MET A 27 0.19 11.96 3.74
N LYS A 28 -0.29 12.17 2.50
CA LYS A 28 -0.19 13.45 1.81
C LYS A 28 -0.89 14.57 2.59
N LYS A 29 -2.08 14.29 3.15
CA LYS A 29 -2.82 15.24 3.99
C LYS A 29 -2.03 15.63 5.24
N LEU A 30 -1.50 14.64 5.98
CA LEU A 30 -0.71 14.89 7.19
C LEU A 30 0.58 15.67 6.89
N SER A 31 1.26 15.34 5.78
CA SER A 31 2.46 16.08 5.35
C SER A 31 2.15 17.53 5.00
N PHE A 32 1.01 17.81 4.35
CA PHE A 32 0.58 19.19 4.10
C PHE A 32 0.23 19.95 5.36
N GLU A 33 -0.43 19.31 6.34
CA GLU A 33 -0.74 19.94 7.62
C GLU A 33 0.54 20.33 8.38
N ILE A 34 1.54 19.42 8.42
CA ILE A 34 2.86 19.74 8.99
C ILE A 34 3.51 20.91 8.24
N ALA A 35 3.49 20.90 6.90
CA ALA A 35 4.09 21.97 6.11
C ALA A 35 3.41 23.33 6.36
N ALA A 36 2.08 23.36 6.54
CA ALA A 36 1.34 24.57 6.88
C ALA A 36 1.70 25.07 8.29
N LEU A 37 1.81 24.17 9.28
CA LEU A 37 2.20 24.52 10.64
C LEU A 37 3.62 25.08 10.69
N LEU A 38 4.56 24.51 9.93
CA LEU A 38 5.95 24.99 9.86
C LEU A 38 6.10 26.37 9.21
N GLN A 39 5.09 26.86 8.48
CA GLN A 39 5.07 28.21 7.91
C GLN A 39 4.61 29.28 8.92
N VAL A 40 4.06 28.89 10.07
CA VAL A 40 3.63 29.84 11.11
C VAL A 40 4.85 30.53 11.72
N PRO A 41 4.91 31.88 11.74
CA PRO A 41 6.01 32.62 12.37
C PRO A 41 6.16 32.24 13.84
N ASN A 42 7.40 32.11 14.32
CA ASN A 42 7.72 31.72 15.70
C ASN A 42 7.07 30.40 16.16
N MET A 43 6.60 29.53 15.25
CA MET A 43 5.96 28.26 15.59
C MET A 43 6.77 27.41 16.58
N ARG A 44 8.10 27.42 16.49
CA ARG A 44 8.98 26.66 17.40
C ARG A 44 8.94 27.14 18.85
N GLN A 45 8.43 28.35 19.09
CA GLN A 45 8.25 28.94 20.42
C GLN A 45 6.86 28.68 20.98
N ASP A 46 5.91 28.23 20.15
CA ASP A 46 4.57 27.85 20.58
C ASP A 46 4.55 26.35 20.95
N PRO A 47 4.47 26.01 22.24
CA PRO A 47 4.49 24.61 22.68
C PRO A 47 3.28 23.81 22.19
N VAL A 48 2.15 24.46 21.91
CA VAL A 48 0.94 23.79 21.38
C VAL A 48 1.17 23.40 19.93
N LEU A 49 1.70 24.29 19.10
CA LEU A 49 2.00 23.99 17.69
C LEU A 49 3.11 22.95 17.55
N VAL A 50 4.14 23.02 18.41
CA VAL A 50 5.19 21.99 18.48
C VAL A 50 4.60 20.63 18.88
N GLY A 51 3.69 20.62 19.87
CA GLY A 51 2.97 19.41 20.27
C GLY A 51 2.16 18.81 19.12
N ARG A 52 1.44 19.64 18.37
CA ARG A 52 0.65 19.21 17.22
C ARG A 52 1.51 18.62 16.10
N VAL A 53 2.64 19.23 15.77
CA VAL A 53 3.56 18.68 14.76
C VAL A 53 4.11 17.32 15.18
N ARG A 54 4.47 17.14 16.46
CA ARG A 54 4.91 15.82 16.97
C ARG A 54 3.81 14.77 16.86
N GLU A 55 2.57 15.13 17.17
CA GLU A 55 1.42 14.22 17.02
C GLU A 55 1.24 13.79 15.56
N LEU A 56 1.27 14.73 14.62
CA LEU A 56 1.14 14.44 13.19
C LEU A 56 2.30 13.57 12.68
N GLN A 57 3.53 13.79 13.16
CA GLN A 57 4.68 12.94 12.86
C GLN A 57 4.46 11.50 13.34
N GLN A 58 3.95 11.30 14.56
CA GLN A 58 3.62 9.97 15.07
C GLN A 58 2.51 9.29 14.26
N GLN A 59 1.51 10.04 13.78
CA GLN A 59 0.48 9.50 12.90
C GLN A 59 1.06 9.03 11.57
N ILE A 60 2.01 9.78 10.99
CA ILE A 60 2.73 9.37 9.77
C ILE A 60 3.51 8.07 10.00
N GLU A 61 4.25 7.96 11.10
CA GLU A 61 5.03 6.75 11.44
C GLU A 61 4.13 5.51 11.57
N LYS A 62 2.98 5.65 12.25
CA LYS A 62 1.97 4.58 12.36
C LYS A 62 1.47 4.15 10.99
N LEU A 63 1.12 5.10 10.12
CA LEU A 63 0.65 4.79 8.76
C LEU A 63 1.73 4.10 7.92
N GLN A 64 2.97 4.54 7.99
CA GLN A 64 4.09 3.92 7.28
C GLN A 64 4.33 2.48 7.75
N THR A 65 4.21 2.25 9.07
CA THR A 65 4.35 0.91 9.67
C THR A 65 3.24 -0.02 9.19
N ALA A 66 1.99 0.41 9.28
CA ALA A 66 0.84 -0.35 8.79
C ALA A 66 0.93 -0.66 7.28
N GLN A 67 1.37 0.30 6.46
CA GLN A 67 1.60 0.06 5.03
C GLN A 67 2.71 -0.96 4.77
N ARG A 68 3.78 -0.95 5.57
CA ARG A 68 4.87 -1.93 5.45
C ARG A 68 4.38 -3.33 5.78
N GLU A 69 3.68 -3.49 6.90
CA GLU A 69 3.10 -4.76 7.33
C GLU A 69 2.11 -5.29 6.29
N PHE A 70 1.23 -4.43 5.77
CA PHE A 70 0.30 -4.80 4.71
C PHE A 70 1.01 -5.33 3.45
N ARG A 71 2.09 -4.66 3.01
CA ARG A 71 2.90 -5.13 1.86
C ARG A 71 3.57 -6.47 2.13
N GLN A 72 4.06 -6.69 3.35
CA GLN A 72 4.69 -7.95 3.74
C GLN A 72 3.67 -9.10 3.73
N GLU A 73 2.48 -8.87 4.30
CA GLU A 73 1.39 -9.85 4.31
C GLU A 73 0.94 -10.19 2.89
N GLN A 74 0.74 -9.20 2.02
CA GLN A 74 0.39 -9.46 0.62
C GLN A 74 1.45 -10.28 -0.12
N ALA A 75 2.74 -9.99 0.10
CA ALA A 75 3.83 -10.77 -0.49
C ALA A 75 3.80 -12.22 0.02
N PHE A 76 3.60 -12.42 1.33
CA PHE A 76 3.50 -13.73 1.94
C PHE A 76 2.31 -14.54 1.38
N GLN A 77 1.12 -13.94 1.29
CA GLN A 77 -0.05 -14.58 0.68
C GLN A 77 0.20 -14.99 -0.78
N LEU A 78 0.87 -14.14 -1.56
CA LEU A 78 1.25 -14.47 -2.93
C LEU A 78 2.23 -15.65 -2.99
N HIS A 79 3.17 -15.73 -2.05
CA HIS A 79 4.08 -16.87 -1.94
C HIS A 79 3.35 -18.17 -1.60
N LEU A 80 2.42 -18.14 -0.64
CA LEU A 80 1.59 -19.30 -0.30
C LEU A 80 0.77 -19.77 -1.49
N TYR A 81 0.10 -18.86 -2.20
CA TYR A 81 -0.65 -19.19 -3.40
C TYR A 81 0.20 -19.86 -4.49
N LYS A 82 1.41 -19.34 -4.73
CA LYS A 82 2.35 -19.93 -5.70
C LYS A 82 2.81 -21.32 -5.25
N ALA A 83 3.11 -21.51 -3.96
CA ALA A 83 3.52 -22.80 -3.41
C ALA A 83 2.39 -23.84 -3.51
N GLU A 84 1.15 -23.46 -3.19
CA GLU A 84 -0.03 -24.32 -3.30
C GLU A 84 -0.26 -24.74 -4.77
N ARG A 85 -0.20 -23.78 -5.70
CA ARG A 85 -0.36 -24.07 -7.13
C ARG A 85 0.75 -25.00 -7.66
N SER A 86 2.00 -24.75 -7.26
CA SER A 86 3.14 -25.59 -7.64
C SER A 86 2.99 -27.02 -7.10
N SER A 87 2.64 -27.15 -5.81
CA SER A 87 2.37 -28.43 -5.16
C SER A 87 1.27 -29.19 -5.91
N LYS A 88 0.12 -28.56 -6.16
CA LYS A 88 -0.97 -29.17 -6.94
C LYS A 88 -0.48 -29.67 -8.30
N PHE A 89 0.31 -28.89 -9.03
CA PHE A 89 0.86 -29.30 -10.32
C PHE A 89 1.78 -30.54 -10.23
N HIS A 90 2.66 -30.61 -9.22
CA HIS A 90 3.57 -31.74 -9.04
C HIS A 90 2.92 -32.99 -8.45
N PHE A 91 1.78 -32.86 -7.76
CA PHE A 91 1.04 -33.99 -7.18
C PHE A 91 -0.17 -34.43 -8.02
N MET A 92 -0.48 -33.78 -9.16
CA MET A 92 -1.49 -34.31 -10.08
C MET A 92 -0.97 -35.59 -10.74
N SER A 93 -1.76 -36.67 -10.69
CA SER A 93 -1.48 -37.87 -11.47
C SER A 93 -1.40 -37.51 -12.97
N PRO A 94 -0.46 -38.09 -13.73
CA PRO A 94 -0.35 -37.82 -15.16
C PRO A 94 -1.70 -38.08 -15.83
N VAL A 95 -2.16 -37.11 -16.61
CA VAL A 95 -3.34 -37.28 -17.45
C VAL A 95 -3.02 -38.42 -18.43
N PRO A 96 -3.84 -39.48 -18.52
CA PRO A 96 -3.58 -40.56 -19.47
C PRO A 96 -3.51 -39.97 -20.87
N SER A 97 -2.38 -40.13 -21.55
CA SER A 97 -2.27 -39.83 -22.96
C SER A 97 -3.15 -40.81 -23.74
N LEU A 98 -4.19 -40.27 -24.41
CA LEU A 98 -4.97 -40.96 -25.43
C LEU A 98 -4.15 -41.16 -26.70
#